data_AF-A0A921HVM8-F1
#
_entry.id   AF-A0A921HVM8-F1
#
_cell.length_a   1.000
_cell.length_b   1.000
_cell.length_c   1.000
_cell.angle_alpha   90.00
_cell.angle_beta   90.00
_cell.angle_gamma   90.00
#
_symmetry.space_group_name_H-M   'P 1'
#
loop_
_entity.id
_entity.type
_entity.pdbx_description
1 polymer ?
#
loop_
_entity_poly.entity_id
_entity_poly.type
_entity_poly.pdbx_seq_one_letter_code
_entity_poly.pdbx_strand_id
1 'polypeptide(L)'
;MITQITLNDGETVKVKPKISVHALREFQSKGLLPKSLLQAFVGADKEPDKMEPYLINAAWLAYVNGNPRTTMTQEQFEDKLDLNFELFGKILVDMIGEVAESDNKLASSFKRSTKKGSRKDKRKRHQS
;
A
#
# COMPACT_ATOMS: atom_id res chain seq x y z
N MET A 1 -7.39 5.14 12.11
CA MET A 1 -7.15 5.86 10.85
C MET A 1 -6.53 7.21 11.18
N ILE A 2 -5.35 7.48 10.61
CA ILE A 2 -4.64 8.75 10.83
C ILE A 2 -5.21 9.81 9.88
N THR A 3 -5.61 10.96 10.42
CA THR A 3 -6.20 12.07 9.62
C THR A 3 -5.37 13.37 9.67
N GLN A 4 -4.41 13.45 10.60
CA GLN A 4 -3.51 14.59 10.76
C GLN A 4 -2.14 14.08 11.23
N ILE A 5 -1.09 14.81 10.87
CA ILE A 5 0.26 14.65 11.42
C ILE A 5 0.80 16.02 11.81
N THR A 6 1.67 16.06 12.80
CA THR A 6 2.38 17.27 13.21
C THR A 6 3.79 17.21 12.65
N LEU A 7 4.20 18.29 11.98
CA LEU A 7 5.53 18.48 11.41
C LEU A 7 6.49 19.04 12.48
N ASN A 8 7.79 19.00 12.19
CA ASN A 8 8.85 19.41 13.12
C ASN A 8 8.81 20.89 13.52
N ASP A 9 8.20 21.73 12.69
CA ASP A 9 7.96 23.16 12.94
C ASP A 9 6.70 23.43 13.77
N GLY A 10 6.00 22.37 14.19
CA GLY A 10 4.73 22.42 14.92
C GLY A 10 3.51 22.58 14.02
N GLU A 11 3.66 22.67 12.70
CA GLU A 11 2.54 22.74 11.75
C GLU A 11 1.76 21.42 11.75
N THR A 12 0.44 21.48 11.96
CA THR A 12 -0.43 20.30 11.86
C THR A 12 -1.07 20.26 10.50
N VAL A 13 -0.72 19.25 9.71
CA VAL A 13 -1.23 19.06 8.35
C VAL A 13 -2.25 17.93 8.28
N LYS A 14 -3.22 18.06 7.38
CA LYS A 14 -4.18 16.99 7.10
C LYS A 14 -3.49 15.87 6.33
N VAL A 15 -3.84 14.63 6.63
CA VAL A 15 -3.46 13.48 5.81
C VAL A 15 -4.70 12.66 5.47
N LYS A 16 -4.76 12.18 4.24
CA LYS A 16 -5.83 11.31 3.76
C LYS A 16 -5.21 10.06 3.14
N PRO A 17 -5.00 8.99 3.93
CA PRO A 17 -4.44 7.74 3.42
C PRO A 17 -5.35 7.06 2.37
N LYS A 18 -6.68 7.20 2.47
CA LYS A 18 -7.59 6.59 1.49
C LYS A 18 -7.48 7.27 0.11
N ILE A 19 -6.77 6.62 -0.80
CA ILE A 19 -6.59 7.02 -2.21
C ILE A 19 -7.45 6.18 -3.15
N SER A 20 -7.75 6.71 -4.34
CA SER A 20 -8.40 5.93 -5.39
C SER A 20 -7.40 4.98 -6.06
N VAL A 21 -7.89 3.90 -6.68
CA VAL A 21 -7.04 3.00 -7.49
C VAL A 21 -6.33 3.75 -8.61
N HIS A 22 -6.97 4.76 -9.19
CA HIS A 22 -6.37 5.60 -10.21
C HIS A 22 -5.16 6.38 -9.67
N ALA A 23 -5.31 7.05 -8.52
CA ALA A 23 -4.23 7.75 -7.86
C ALA A 23 -3.06 6.81 -7.53
N LEU A 24 -3.35 5.60 -7.02
CA LEU A 24 -2.32 4.58 -6.82
C LEU A 24 -1.53 4.28 -8.10
N ARG A 25 -2.22 4.08 -9.24
CA ARG A 25 -1.57 3.81 -10.53
C ARG A 25 -0.70 4.97 -11.00
N GLU A 26 -1.15 6.20 -10.81
CA GLU A 26 -0.35 7.38 -11.14
C GLU A 26 0.93 7.43 -10.32
N PHE A 27 0.86 7.21 -9.00
CA PHE A 27 2.04 7.23 -8.15
C PHE A 27 3.01 6.07 -8.40
N GLN A 28 2.49 4.89 -8.77
CA GLN A 28 3.31 3.79 -9.26
C GLN A 28 4.03 4.13 -10.56
N SER A 29 3.37 4.84 -11.48
CA SER A 29 3.99 5.27 -12.75
C SER A 29 5.11 6.30 -12.54
N LYS A 30 5.01 7.11 -11.47
CA LYS A 30 6.03 8.08 -11.05
C LYS A 30 7.17 7.47 -10.22
N GLY A 31 7.13 6.16 -9.93
CA GLY A 31 8.14 5.49 -9.13
C GLY A 31 8.06 5.77 -7.62
N LEU A 32 7.03 6.47 -7.15
CA LEU A 32 6.86 6.82 -5.74
C LEU A 32 6.36 5.64 -4.89
N LEU A 33 5.70 4.68 -5.52
CA LEU A 33 5.28 3.43 -4.90
C LEU A 33 5.69 2.23 -5.76
N PRO A 34 5.92 1.05 -5.16
CA PRO A 34 6.26 -0.13 -5.91
C PRO A 34 5.08 -0.55 -6.80
N LYS A 35 5.39 -1.10 -7.99
CA LYS A 35 4.39 -1.63 -8.93
C LYS A 35 3.45 -2.65 -8.29
N SER A 36 3.93 -3.37 -7.27
CA SER A 36 3.15 -4.25 -6.42
C SER A 36 3.41 -3.94 -4.95
N LEU A 37 2.45 -3.27 -4.31
CA LEU A 37 2.50 -2.99 -2.87
C LEU A 37 2.57 -4.28 -2.06
N LEU A 38 1.74 -5.28 -2.39
CA LEU A 38 1.72 -6.56 -1.68
C LEU A 38 3.06 -7.31 -1.73
N GLN A 39 3.72 -7.33 -2.88
CA GLN A 39 5.04 -7.96 -3.00
C GLN A 39 6.10 -7.20 -2.20
N ALA A 40 6.03 -5.87 -2.20
CA ALA A 40 6.93 -5.04 -1.41
C ALA A 40 6.77 -5.32 0.10
N PHE A 41 5.54 -5.49 0.58
CA PHE A 41 5.26 -5.88 1.96
C PHE A 41 5.79 -7.28 2.30
N VAL A 42 5.52 -8.29 1.48
CA VAL A 42 5.99 -9.66 1.71
C VAL A 42 7.53 -9.75 1.64
N GLY A 43 8.17 -8.86 0.88
CA GLY A 43 9.61 -8.76 0.76
C GLY A 43 10.29 -7.86 1.80
N ALA A 44 9.53 -7.09 2.57
CA ALA A 44 10.05 -6.05 3.46
C ALA A 44 11.04 -6.60 4.50
N ASP A 45 10.79 -7.78 5.05
CA ASP A 45 11.68 -8.45 6.01
C ASP A 45 13.04 -8.82 5.43
N LYS A 46 13.13 -8.96 4.10
CA LYS A 46 14.35 -9.36 3.41
C LYS A 46 15.14 -8.19 2.86
N GLU A 47 14.45 -7.10 2.52
CA GLU A 47 15.03 -5.91 1.87
C GLU A 47 14.43 -4.63 2.47
N PRO A 48 14.65 -4.36 3.78
CA PRO A 48 14.04 -3.23 4.48
C PRO A 48 14.43 -1.87 3.88
N ASP A 49 15.67 -1.74 3.41
CA ASP A 49 16.19 -0.51 2.78
C ASP A 49 15.39 -0.10 1.53
N LYS A 50 14.77 -1.06 0.85
CA LYS A 50 13.92 -0.76 -0.32
C LYS A 50 12.55 -0.25 0.09
N MET A 51 12.11 -0.52 1.33
CA MET A 51 10.81 -0.10 1.84
C MET A 51 10.83 1.31 2.43
N GLU A 52 11.95 1.73 2.99
CA GLU A 52 12.09 3.05 3.60
C GLU A 52 11.66 4.22 2.68
N PRO A 53 12.13 4.30 1.40
CA PRO A 53 11.65 5.32 0.48
C PRO A 53 10.14 5.26 0.24
N TYR A 54 9.55 4.06 0.21
CA TYR A 54 8.11 3.89 0.00
C TYR A 54 7.28 4.31 1.21
N LEU A 55 7.83 4.17 2.43
CA LEU A 55 7.20 4.65 3.65
C LEU A 55 7.12 6.19 3.66
N ILE A 56 8.23 6.85 3.34
CA ILE A 56 8.29 8.32 3.26
C ILE A 56 7.35 8.83 2.15
N ASN A 57 7.41 8.19 0.97
CA ASN A 57 6.50 8.52 -0.13
C ASN A 57 5.04 8.31 0.26
N ALA A 58 4.69 7.29 1.05
CA ALA A 58 3.32 7.11 1.52
C ALA A 58 2.84 8.28 2.40
N ALA A 59 3.70 8.81 3.27
CA ALA A 59 3.36 10.00 4.06
C ALA A 59 3.08 11.21 3.15
N TRP A 60 3.95 11.45 2.16
CA TRP A 60 3.78 12.50 1.16
C TRP A 60 2.46 12.34 0.37
N LEU A 61 2.16 11.14 -0.08
CA LEU A 61 0.95 10.84 -0.84
C LEU A 61 -0.32 11.06 -0.03
N ALA A 62 -0.32 10.65 1.25
CA ALA A 62 -1.44 10.92 2.15
C ALA A 62 -1.60 12.43 2.38
N TYR A 63 -0.50 13.17 2.47
CA TYR A 63 -0.51 14.61 2.59
C TYR A 63 -1.12 15.29 1.34
N VAL A 64 -0.62 15.01 0.13
CA VAL A 64 -1.15 15.63 -1.11
C VAL A 64 -2.63 15.29 -1.32
N ASN A 65 -3.04 14.06 -1.02
CA ASN A 65 -4.45 13.66 -1.11
C ASN A 65 -5.34 14.36 -0.07
N GLY A 66 -4.79 14.70 1.11
CA GLY A 66 -5.46 15.51 2.13
C GLY A 66 -5.48 17.01 1.80
N ASN A 67 -4.54 17.47 0.96
CA ASN A 67 -4.29 18.88 0.66
C ASN A 67 -4.10 19.10 -0.86
N PRO A 68 -5.15 18.90 -1.69
CA PRO A 68 -5.03 18.91 -3.15
C PRO A 68 -4.64 20.26 -3.76
N ARG A 69 -4.63 21.34 -2.95
CA ARG A 69 -4.23 22.70 -3.36
C ARG A 69 -2.90 23.12 -2.75
N THR A 70 -2.16 22.20 -2.14
CA THR A 70 -0.87 22.52 -1.55
C THR A 70 0.12 23.00 -2.61
N THR A 71 0.94 23.98 -2.25
CA THR A 71 2.11 24.43 -3.02
C THR A 71 3.41 23.89 -2.45
N MET A 72 3.36 23.17 -1.33
CA MET A 72 4.53 22.55 -0.72
C MET A 72 5.06 21.46 -1.65
N THR A 73 6.38 21.43 -1.87
CA THR A 73 7.03 20.36 -2.63
C THR A 73 7.27 19.14 -1.74
N GLN A 74 7.58 18.00 -2.36
CA GLN A 74 7.94 16.80 -1.61
C GLN A 74 9.19 17.03 -0.74
N GLU A 75 10.22 17.68 -1.28
CA GLU A 75 11.46 18.01 -0.56
C GLU A 75 11.16 18.90 0.67
N GLN A 76 10.35 19.94 0.51
CA GLN A 76 9.94 20.80 1.62
C GLN A 76 9.12 20.07 2.68
N PHE A 77 8.31 19.10 2.26
CA PHE A 77 7.58 18.25 3.18
C PHE A 77 8.52 17.34 3.95
N GLU A 78 9.49 16.70 3.27
CA GLU A 78 10.49 15.82 3.87
C GLU A 78 11.40 16.56 4.86
N ASP A 79 11.82 17.80 4.55
CA ASP A 79 12.58 18.66 5.46
C ASP A 79 11.83 18.96 6.77
N LYS A 80 10.49 18.96 6.70
CA LYS A 80 9.61 19.21 7.84
C LYS A 80 9.11 17.93 8.52
N LEU A 81 9.30 16.77 7.89
CA LEU A 81 8.73 15.52 8.35
C LEU A 81 9.64 14.87 9.39
N ASP A 82 9.13 14.71 10.62
CA ASP A 82 9.86 13.95 11.64
C ASP A 82 9.95 12.48 11.26
N LEU A 83 11.14 11.89 11.45
CA LEU A 83 11.37 10.48 11.18
C LEU A 83 10.54 9.61 12.12
N ASN A 84 9.45 9.05 11.61
CA ASN A 84 8.55 8.18 12.36
C ASN A 84 8.07 7.01 11.49
N PHE A 85 8.90 5.98 11.38
CA PHE A 85 8.58 4.80 10.57
C PHE A 85 7.30 4.08 10.99
N GLU A 86 6.96 4.10 12.28
CA GLU A 86 5.71 3.51 12.76
C GLU A 86 4.49 4.25 12.19
N LEU A 87 4.52 5.59 12.20
CA LEU A 87 3.50 6.44 11.61
C LEU A 87 3.40 6.21 10.10
N PHE A 88 4.53 6.19 9.39
CA PHE A 88 4.56 6.00 7.94
C PHE A 88 4.04 4.62 7.53
N GLY A 89 4.40 3.59 8.30
CA GLY A 89 3.87 2.24 8.12
C GLY A 89 2.35 2.20 8.28
N LYS A 90 1.81 2.84 9.32
CA LYS A 90 0.36 2.96 9.52
C LYS A 90 -0.33 3.69 8.36
N ILE A 91 0.25 4.79 7.87
CA ILE A 91 -0.28 5.51 6.70
C ILE A 91 -0.32 4.60 5.47
N LEU A 92 0.77 3.88 5.19
CA LEU A 92 0.85 2.98 4.05
C LEU A 92 -0.15 1.82 4.16
N VAL A 93 -0.33 1.24 5.35
CA VAL A 93 -1.37 0.21 5.60
C VAL A 93 -2.76 0.78 5.37
N ASP A 94 -3.05 1.98 5.90
CA ASP A 94 -4.34 2.65 5.70
C ASP A 94 -4.63 2.97 4.22
N MET A 95 -3.60 3.13 3.37
CA MET A 95 -3.77 3.30 1.90
C MET A 95 -4.25 2.04 1.20
N ILE A 96 -3.78 0.89 1.65
CA ILE A 96 -4.11 -0.41 1.07
C ILE A 96 -5.49 -0.87 1.61
N GLY A 97 -5.93 -0.31 2.74
CA GLY A 97 -7.17 -0.68 3.40
C GLY A 97 -7.02 -1.98 4.20
N GLU A 98 -8.13 -2.60 4.60
CA GLU A 98 -8.19 -3.91 5.29
C GLU A 98 -7.65 -5.09 4.44
N VAL A 99 -6.72 -4.86 3.51
CA VAL A 99 -6.06 -5.94 2.78
C VAL A 99 -5.23 -6.83 3.73
N ALA A 100 -4.75 -6.30 4.85
CA ALA A 100 -4.12 -7.12 5.89
C ALA A 100 -5.11 -8.07 6.62
N GLU A 101 -6.37 -7.67 6.84
CA GLU A 101 -7.37 -8.60 7.42
C GLU A 101 -7.99 -9.53 6.36
N SER A 102 -8.03 -9.09 5.11
CA SER A 102 -8.64 -9.85 4.02
C SER A 102 -7.67 -10.75 3.26
N ASP A 103 -6.34 -10.63 3.42
CA ASP A 103 -5.36 -11.47 2.72
C ASP A 103 -5.45 -12.96 3.09
N ASN A 104 -5.83 -13.29 4.33
CA ASN A 104 -6.12 -14.69 4.67
C ASN A 104 -7.37 -15.25 3.97
N LYS A 105 -8.35 -14.40 3.63
CA LYS A 105 -9.58 -14.80 2.94
C LYS A 105 -9.47 -14.68 1.40
N LEU A 106 -8.72 -13.72 0.89
CA LEU A 106 -8.46 -13.50 -0.54
C LEU A 106 -7.46 -14.54 -1.07
N ALA A 107 -6.33 -14.76 -0.39
CA ALA A 107 -5.36 -15.78 -0.81
C ALA A 107 -5.96 -17.20 -0.76
N SER A 108 -6.81 -17.49 0.25
CA SER A 108 -7.53 -18.76 0.32
C SER A 108 -8.62 -18.90 -0.74
N SER A 109 -9.34 -17.82 -1.07
CA SER A 109 -10.35 -17.82 -2.13
C SER A 109 -9.74 -17.96 -3.52
N PHE A 110 -8.60 -17.31 -3.81
CA PHE A 110 -7.84 -17.48 -5.05
C PHE A 110 -7.23 -18.88 -5.18
N LYS A 111 -6.70 -19.47 -4.10
CA LYS A 111 -6.25 -20.87 -4.10
C LYS A 111 -7.42 -21.84 -4.30
N ARG A 112 -8.61 -21.54 -3.80
CA ARG A 112 -9.81 -22.39 -3.93
C ARG A 112 -10.44 -22.33 -5.31
N SER A 113 -10.43 -21.17 -5.97
CA SER A 113 -10.93 -20.99 -7.34
C SER A 113 -9.96 -21.54 -8.39
N THR A 114 -8.65 -21.45 -8.17
CA THR A 114 -7.64 -22.04 -9.07
C THR A 114 -7.47 -23.56 -8.88
N LYS A 115 -7.82 -24.14 -7.73
CA LYS A 115 -7.86 -25.61 -7.54
C LYS A 115 -9.08 -26.32 -8.16
N LYS A 116 -10.06 -25.59 -8.71
CA LYS A 116 -11.27 -26.20 -9.30
C LYS A 116 -11.17 -26.49 -10.80
N GLY A 117 -9.96 -26.49 -11.36
CA GLY A 117 -9.69 -26.72 -12.79
C GLY A 117 -9.11 -28.08 -13.20
N SER A 118 -8.78 -28.99 -12.28
CA SER A 118 -8.23 -30.32 -12.64
C SER A 118 -9.10 -31.48 -12.15
N ARG A 119 -10.35 -31.53 -12.63
CA ARG A 119 -11.19 -32.75 -12.62
C ARG A 119 -11.66 -33.10 -14.04
N LYS A 120 -10.70 -33.29 -14.95
CA LYS A 120 -10.72 -34.29 -16.02
C LYS A 120 -9.42 -35.07 -15.79
N ASP A 121 -9.41 -36.21 -15.11
CA ASP A 121 -9.61 -37.50 -15.77
C ASP A 121 -9.95 -38.63 -14.78
N LYS A 122 -11.16 -38.61 -14.20
CA LYS A 122 -11.72 -39.76 -13.46
C LYS A 122 -13.08 -40.16 -14.03
N ARG A 123 -13.12 -40.37 -15.34
CA ARG A 123 -14.17 -41.14 -16.04
C ARG A 123 -13.53 -42.11 -17.04
N LYS A 124 -12.81 -43.10 -16.52
CA LYS A 124 -12.77 -44.44 -17.11
C LYS A 124 -13.43 -45.38 -16.12
N ARG A 125 -14.76 -45.43 -16.15
CA ARG A 125 -15.56 -46.54 -15.66
C ARG A 125 -16.43 -47.01 -16.82
N HIS A 126 -16.31 -48.30 -17.12
CA HIS A 126 -17.31 -49.14 -17.77
C HIS A 126 -17.87 -48.70 -19.13
N GLN A 127 -17.30 -49.27 -20.17
CA GLN A 127 -17.85 -49.72 -21.46
C GLN A 127 -16.66 -50.47 -22.10
N SER A 128 -16.65 -51.76 -22.39
CA SER A 128 -17.68 -52.78 -22.56
C SER A 128 -17.03 -54.16 -22.32
#